data_AF-A0A958L601-F1
#
_entry.id   AF-A0A958L601-F1
#
_cell.length_a   1.000
_cell.length_b   1.000
_cell.length_c   1.000
_cell.angle_alpha   90.00
_cell.angle_beta   90.00
_cell.angle_gamma   90.00
#
_symmetry.space_group_name_H-M   'P 1'
#
loop_
_entity.id
_entity.type
_entity.pdbx_description
1 polymer ?
#
loop_
_entity_poly.entity_id
_entity_poly.type
_entity_poly.pdbx_seq_one_letter_code
_entity_poly.pdbx_strand_id
1 'polypeptide(L)'
;MLFSLPVLAQNPLEGFRGNGSAGLAIPGAGAAYNSVAVYDIDGNPENGLEIIHAGTDGTVSAVSATGKVLWTSSTPTCRSASDSNQTLSSPAVGELFGDGVPYVVIGYGGVATSRSCPGGVIAFNALTGKKRWNFNVKRYDKVERYWAFSNTVVSTPALADVDGNGTLEIGFGSFDRKVYLLDARGKPIFDLVVADTVWSSATFVDTDNDGTLEMVIGTDISRNDKLVPPTKDGGMVYALRTSFTRKYRKAKTRGDQGRFRKTMNFWFRDPEVILWSRYLPQAVYSAPSVGEVLESSSGPEIVVGSG
;
A
#
# COMPACT_ATOMS: atom_id res chain seq x y z
N MET A 1 49.94 -13.90 -23.68
CA MET A 1 48.52 -13.72 -24.05
C MET A 1 47.80 -13.16 -22.84
N LEU A 2 47.54 -11.86 -22.83
CA LEU A 2 46.70 -11.18 -21.85
C LEU A 2 45.64 -10.45 -22.66
N PHE A 3 44.40 -10.91 -22.57
CA PHE A 3 43.26 -10.19 -23.12
C PHE A 3 42.82 -9.15 -22.09
N SER A 4 43.02 -7.86 -22.39
CA SER A 4 42.33 -6.78 -21.71
C SER A 4 40.94 -6.63 -22.33
N LEU A 5 39.89 -6.93 -21.58
CA LEU A 5 38.53 -6.52 -21.91
C LEU A 5 38.42 -5.00 -21.68
N PRO A 6 37.91 -4.21 -22.64
CA PRO A 6 37.57 -2.83 -22.36
C PRO A 6 36.31 -2.78 -21.47
N VAL A 7 36.43 -2.09 -20.34
CA VAL A 7 35.32 -1.67 -19.49
C VAL A 7 34.48 -0.68 -20.30
N LEU A 8 33.30 -1.11 -20.76
CA LEU A 8 32.25 -0.20 -21.25
C LEU A 8 31.58 0.47 -20.05
N ALA A 9 32.27 1.45 -19.47
CA ALA A 9 31.68 2.43 -18.55
C ALA A 9 31.35 3.70 -19.34
N GLN A 10 30.24 3.68 -20.09
CA GLN A 10 29.65 4.90 -20.64
C GLN A 10 28.13 4.77 -20.67
N ASN A 11 27.50 5.21 -19.60
CA ASN A 11 26.33 6.09 -19.66
C ASN A 11 26.25 6.79 -18.30
N PRO A 12 26.86 7.99 -18.14
CA PRO A 12 26.51 8.82 -17.00
C PRO A 12 25.00 9.05 -17.04
N LEU A 13 24.35 9.07 -15.88
CA LEU A 13 22.96 9.53 -15.75
C LEU A 13 22.87 10.93 -16.36
N GLU A 14 22.49 11.03 -17.63
CA GLU A 14 22.24 12.30 -18.28
C GLU A 14 20.87 12.78 -17.77
N GLY A 15 20.90 13.56 -16.68
CA GLY A 15 19.70 14.25 -16.19
C GLY A 15 19.02 15.03 -17.33
N PHE A 16 17.70 15.14 -17.25
CA PHE A 16 16.81 15.78 -18.24
C PHE A 16 17.51 16.89 -19.06
N ARG A 17 17.80 16.61 -20.33
CA ARG A 17 18.23 17.62 -21.31
C ARG A 17 17.03 18.42 -21.81
N GLY A 18 16.41 19.22 -20.95
CA GLY A 18 15.33 20.14 -21.29
C GLY A 18 15.78 21.59 -21.12
N ASN A 19 15.92 22.34 -22.23
CA ASN A 19 16.10 23.81 -22.36
C ASN A 19 16.25 24.64 -21.05
N GLY A 20 17.31 24.42 -20.26
CA GLY A 20 17.66 25.25 -19.11
C GLY A 20 16.68 25.24 -17.92
N SER A 21 15.74 24.29 -17.85
CA SER A 21 14.85 24.13 -16.70
C SER A 21 15.19 22.83 -15.96
N ALA A 22 15.50 22.93 -14.67
CA ALA A 22 15.93 21.81 -13.82
C ALA A 22 14.81 20.79 -13.50
N GLY A 23 13.69 20.79 -14.24
CA GLY A 23 12.55 19.91 -14.01
C GLY A 23 11.36 20.18 -14.93
N LEU A 24 10.44 19.22 -14.97
CA LEU A 24 9.18 19.28 -15.69
C LEU A 24 8.02 19.56 -14.72
N ALA A 25 7.18 20.55 -15.04
CA ALA A 25 5.93 20.78 -14.30
C ALA A 25 4.86 19.78 -14.75
N ILE A 26 4.33 19.00 -13.81
CA ILE A 26 3.27 18.00 -14.03
C ILE A 26 1.95 18.54 -13.44
N PRO A 27 0.77 18.27 -14.04
CA PRO A 27 -0.51 18.72 -13.50
C PRO A 27 -0.79 18.20 -12.07
N GLY A 28 -1.44 19.07 -11.28
CA GLY A 28 -1.85 18.79 -9.89
C GLY A 28 -1.17 19.73 -8.89
N ALA A 29 -1.66 19.73 -7.65
CA ALA A 29 -0.93 20.30 -6.53
C ALA A 29 0.39 19.53 -6.29
N GLY A 30 1.31 20.14 -5.54
CA GLY A 30 2.62 19.54 -5.26
C GLY A 30 2.52 18.13 -4.66
N ALA A 31 3.61 17.38 -4.74
CA ALA A 31 3.75 16.08 -4.08
C ALA A 31 4.15 16.29 -2.60
N ALA A 32 3.58 15.49 -1.70
CA ALA A 32 3.95 15.46 -0.29
C ALA A 32 3.80 14.03 0.23
N TYR A 33 4.85 13.53 0.88
CA TYR A 33 4.92 12.18 1.46
C TYR A 33 4.81 11.01 0.47
N ASN A 34 4.75 11.28 -0.83
CA ASN A 34 4.76 10.28 -1.90
C ASN A 34 5.93 10.49 -2.87
N SER A 35 6.12 9.50 -3.74
CA SER A 35 7.04 9.53 -4.87
C SER A 35 6.28 9.29 -6.19
N VAL A 36 6.98 9.40 -7.30
CA VAL A 36 6.49 8.97 -8.63
C VAL A 36 6.75 7.49 -8.85
N ALA A 37 5.97 6.87 -9.74
CA ALA A 37 6.30 5.55 -10.30
C ALA A 37 6.76 5.72 -11.75
N VAL A 38 7.65 4.83 -12.18
CA VAL A 38 8.11 4.77 -13.58
C VAL A 38 7.81 3.37 -14.10
N TYR A 39 7.07 3.27 -15.21
CA TYR A 39 6.55 2.01 -15.73
C TYR A 39 6.30 2.11 -17.23
N ASP A 40 6.53 1.04 -17.98
CA ASP A 40 6.15 0.94 -19.39
C ASP A 40 4.64 0.68 -19.50
N ILE A 41 3.84 1.71 -19.76
CA ILE A 41 2.37 1.58 -19.76
C ILE A 41 1.78 1.31 -21.14
N ASP A 42 2.59 1.45 -22.20
CA ASP A 42 2.18 1.28 -23.59
C ASP A 42 2.81 0.07 -24.30
N GLY A 43 3.72 -0.63 -23.64
CA GLY A 43 4.41 -1.81 -24.13
C GLY A 43 5.58 -1.50 -25.07
N ASN A 44 6.08 -0.26 -25.07
CA ASN A 44 7.16 0.19 -25.93
C ASN A 44 8.29 0.87 -25.13
N PRO A 45 9.20 0.12 -24.50
CA PRO A 45 10.24 0.71 -23.66
C PRO A 45 11.26 1.57 -24.45
N GLU A 46 11.30 1.46 -25.79
CA GLU A 46 12.19 2.24 -26.65
C GLU A 46 11.84 3.73 -26.71
N ASN A 47 10.58 4.10 -26.43
CA ASN A 47 10.17 5.51 -26.36
C ASN A 47 10.42 6.14 -24.97
N GLY A 48 10.95 5.35 -24.03
CA GLY A 48 11.23 5.71 -22.66
C GLY A 48 10.02 5.53 -21.74
N LEU A 49 10.26 5.00 -20.53
CA LEU A 49 9.22 4.67 -19.57
C LEU A 49 8.36 5.88 -19.16
N GLU A 50 7.07 5.66 -18.94
CA GLU A 50 6.15 6.67 -18.44
C GLU A 50 6.29 6.92 -16.94
N ILE A 51 6.07 8.17 -16.57
CA ILE A 51 6.06 8.65 -15.20
C ILE A 51 4.61 8.78 -14.74
N ILE A 52 4.28 8.10 -13.66
CA ILE A 52 3.00 8.22 -12.96
C ILE A 52 3.20 9.09 -11.73
N HIS A 53 2.43 10.16 -11.64
CA HIS A 53 2.46 11.11 -10.54
C HIS A 53 1.08 11.28 -9.93
N ALA A 54 1.04 11.40 -8.61
CA ALA A 54 -0.17 11.76 -7.88
C ALA A 54 0.07 13.03 -7.04
N GLY A 55 -0.63 14.10 -7.43
CA GLY A 55 -0.67 15.34 -6.70
C GLY A 55 -1.51 15.21 -5.44
N THR A 56 -1.15 15.99 -4.44
CA THR A 56 -1.80 15.92 -3.14
C THR A 56 -3.23 16.47 -3.16
N ASP A 57 -3.65 17.18 -4.21
CA ASP A 57 -5.04 17.56 -4.47
C ASP A 57 -5.92 16.40 -5.00
N GLY A 58 -5.35 15.20 -5.16
CA GLY A 58 -6.06 14.05 -5.71
C GLY A 58 -5.90 13.88 -7.22
N THR A 59 -5.16 14.77 -7.89
CA THR A 59 -4.86 14.64 -9.31
C THR A 59 -3.88 13.49 -9.54
N VAL A 60 -4.19 12.59 -10.46
CA VAL A 60 -3.30 11.51 -10.90
C VAL A 60 -3.03 11.69 -12.38
N SER A 61 -1.77 11.56 -12.80
CA SER A 61 -1.38 11.80 -14.19
C SER A 61 -0.33 10.80 -14.64
N ALA A 62 -0.41 10.42 -15.92
CA ALA A 62 0.69 9.77 -16.63
C ALA A 62 1.34 10.75 -17.60
N VAL A 63 2.65 10.71 -17.66
CA VAL A 63 3.48 11.59 -18.46
C VAL A 63 4.53 10.74 -19.18
N SER A 64 4.70 10.93 -20.47
CA SER A 64 5.78 10.26 -21.22
C SER A 64 7.16 10.68 -20.72
N ALA A 65 8.20 9.92 -21.08
CA ALA A 65 9.60 10.28 -20.80
C ALA A 65 10.00 11.68 -21.32
N THR A 66 9.34 12.18 -22.38
CA THR A 66 9.57 13.53 -22.92
C THR A 66 8.84 14.65 -22.17
N GLY A 67 7.99 14.31 -21.22
CA GLY A 67 7.21 15.26 -20.43
C GLY A 67 5.84 15.62 -20.98
N LYS A 68 5.42 15.00 -22.09
CA LYS A 68 4.04 15.13 -22.58
C LYS A 68 3.07 14.41 -21.63
N VAL A 69 2.09 15.14 -21.11
CA VAL A 69 0.96 14.57 -20.36
C VAL A 69 0.15 13.66 -21.30
N LEU A 70 0.02 12.40 -20.93
CA LEU A 70 -0.75 11.40 -21.67
C LEU A 70 -2.22 11.44 -21.25
N TRP A 71 -2.46 11.49 -19.95
CA TRP A 71 -3.79 11.67 -19.36
C TRP A 71 -3.70 12.22 -17.94
N THR A 72 -4.83 12.75 -17.49
CA THR A 72 -5.06 13.17 -16.10
C THR A 72 -6.38 12.58 -15.61
N SER A 73 -6.44 12.21 -14.33
CA SER A 73 -7.61 11.71 -13.63
C SER A 73 -7.60 12.20 -12.19
N SER A 74 -8.65 11.87 -11.43
CA SER A 74 -8.78 12.34 -10.05
C SER A 74 -9.29 11.24 -9.13
N THR A 75 -8.74 11.20 -7.93
CA THR A 75 -9.28 10.43 -6.82
C THR A 75 -10.64 10.99 -6.36
N PRO A 76 -11.45 10.23 -5.61
CA PRO A 76 -12.68 10.77 -5.04
C PRO A 76 -12.41 11.99 -4.16
N THR A 77 -13.06 13.11 -4.47
CA THR A 77 -12.88 14.37 -3.73
C THR A 77 -13.80 14.42 -2.51
N CYS A 78 -13.40 15.20 -1.50
CA CYS A 78 -14.25 15.52 -0.35
C CYS A 78 -14.47 17.03 -0.21
N ARG A 79 -15.73 17.48 -0.28
CA ARG A 79 -16.09 18.91 -0.20
C ARG A 79 -15.78 19.59 1.13
N SER A 80 -15.63 18.81 2.21
CA SER A 80 -15.28 19.33 3.54
C SER A 80 -13.78 19.39 3.79
N ALA A 81 -12.96 18.91 2.85
CA ALA A 81 -11.52 19.00 2.91
C ALA A 81 -11.09 20.30 2.23
N SER A 82 -10.64 21.28 3.01
CA SER A 82 -9.77 22.35 2.51
C SER A 82 -8.40 21.82 2.03
N ASP A 83 -8.16 20.53 2.16
CA ASP A 83 -6.83 19.95 2.14
C ASP A 83 -6.48 19.42 0.76
N SER A 84 -5.40 19.96 0.23
CA SER A 84 -4.57 19.38 -0.82
C SER A 84 -3.75 18.22 -0.26
N ASN A 85 -4.31 17.28 0.51
CA ASN A 85 -3.58 16.09 1.01
C ASN A 85 -4.38 14.79 0.75
N GLN A 86 -5.16 14.76 -0.32
CA GLN A 86 -6.05 13.66 -0.72
C GLN A 86 -5.30 12.44 -1.25
N THR A 87 -4.08 12.63 -1.75
CA THR A 87 -3.19 11.53 -2.14
C THR A 87 -1.82 11.76 -1.52
N LEU A 88 -1.49 10.93 -0.54
CA LEU A 88 -0.18 10.91 0.11
C LEU A 88 0.54 9.58 -0.09
N SER A 89 -0.10 8.64 -0.79
CA SER A 89 0.52 7.38 -1.19
C SER A 89 1.27 7.55 -2.51
N SER A 90 2.32 6.76 -2.71
CA SER A 90 2.95 6.64 -4.01
C SER A 90 2.07 5.79 -4.94
N PRO A 91 2.10 6.03 -6.27
CA PRO A 91 1.52 5.12 -7.24
C PRO A 91 2.18 3.75 -7.21
N ALA A 92 1.38 2.70 -7.25
CA ALA A 92 1.81 1.36 -7.62
C ALA A 92 1.29 1.04 -9.03
N VAL A 93 2.10 0.39 -9.86
CA VAL A 93 1.73 0.08 -11.24
C VAL A 93 2.01 -1.40 -11.51
N GLY A 94 1.04 -2.10 -12.11
CA GLY A 94 1.19 -3.51 -12.46
C GLY A 94 -0.01 -4.10 -13.19
N GLU A 95 0.17 -5.28 -13.77
CA GLU A 95 -0.86 -6.01 -14.54
C GLU A 95 -1.82 -6.76 -13.61
N LEU A 96 -2.80 -6.06 -13.03
CA LEU A 96 -3.71 -6.64 -12.03
C LEU A 96 -4.40 -7.92 -12.48
N PHE A 97 -4.75 -8.05 -13.76
CA PHE A 97 -5.55 -9.17 -14.27
C PHE A 97 -4.76 -10.20 -15.09
N GLY A 98 -3.43 -10.02 -15.25
CA GLY A 98 -2.61 -10.88 -16.10
C GLY A 98 -2.99 -10.85 -17.59
N ASP A 99 -3.64 -9.77 -18.03
CA ASP A 99 -4.14 -9.59 -19.40
C ASP A 99 -3.24 -8.69 -20.27
N GLY A 100 -2.01 -8.41 -19.81
CA GLY A 100 -1.07 -7.50 -20.48
C GLY A 100 -1.44 -6.02 -20.37
N VAL A 101 -2.46 -5.67 -19.57
CA VAL A 101 -2.88 -4.29 -19.36
C VAL A 101 -2.41 -3.80 -17.98
N PRO A 102 -1.51 -2.81 -17.90
CA PRO A 102 -1.10 -2.26 -16.62
C PRO A 102 -2.18 -1.35 -16.01
N TYR A 103 -2.21 -1.32 -14.69
CA TYR A 103 -3.09 -0.46 -13.89
C TYR A 103 -2.30 0.31 -12.85
N VAL A 104 -2.66 1.58 -12.68
CA VAL A 104 -2.18 2.45 -11.61
C VAL A 104 -3.09 2.29 -10.40
N VAL A 105 -2.54 1.97 -9.24
CA VAL A 105 -3.25 1.81 -7.96
C VAL A 105 -2.76 2.86 -6.97
N ILE A 106 -3.70 3.57 -6.35
CA ILE A 106 -3.43 4.74 -5.49
C ILE A 106 -4.27 4.64 -4.21
N GLY A 107 -3.63 4.84 -3.06
CA GLY A 107 -4.28 5.12 -1.79
C GLY A 107 -4.70 6.59 -1.70
N TYR A 108 -5.94 6.84 -1.27
CA TYR A 108 -6.52 8.18 -1.17
C TYR A 108 -7.24 8.41 0.17
N GLY A 109 -7.47 9.69 0.47
CA GLY A 109 -8.08 10.20 1.69
C GLY A 109 -7.16 11.25 2.31
N GLY A 110 -7.73 12.25 2.99
CA GLY A 110 -6.93 13.32 3.57
C GLY A 110 -6.67 13.13 5.06
N VAL A 111 -5.44 13.41 5.50
CA VAL A 111 -5.01 13.21 6.90
C VAL A 111 -5.69 14.19 7.86
N ALA A 112 -5.90 15.44 7.46
CA ALA A 112 -6.60 16.46 8.25
C ALA A 112 -8.12 16.47 8.03
N THR A 113 -8.65 15.52 7.26
CA THR A 113 -10.05 15.56 6.84
C THR A 113 -11.01 15.12 7.93
N SER A 114 -12.15 15.81 8.00
CA SER A 114 -13.22 15.46 8.93
C SER A 114 -13.74 14.04 8.66
N ARG A 115 -14.35 13.44 9.69
CA ARG A 115 -15.07 12.16 9.69
C ARG A 115 -16.04 11.95 8.51
N SER A 116 -16.41 13.02 7.78
CA SER A 116 -17.30 12.96 6.62
C SER A 116 -16.61 12.44 5.33
N CYS A 117 -15.28 12.54 5.22
CA CYS A 117 -14.57 12.21 3.99
C CYS A 117 -14.27 10.70 3.86
N PRO A 118 -14.44 10.12 2.66
CA PRO A 118 -14.00 8.75 2.41
C PRO A 118 -12.49 8.70 2.14
N GLY A 119 -11.85 7.60 2.54
CA GLY A 119 -10.58 7.18 1.99
C GLY A 119 -10.68 5.76 1.43
N GLY A 120 -9.58 5.27 0.88
CA GLY A 120 -9.48 3.92 0.33
C GLY A 120 -8.46 3.80 -0.78
N VAL A 121 -8.68 2.84 -1.68
CA VAL A 121 -7.77 2.58 -2.81
C VAL A 121 -8.55 2.65 -4.11
N ILE A 122 -7.94 3.21 -5.16
CA ILE A 122 -8.52 3.35 -6.49
C ILE A 122 -7.57 2.82 -7.54
N ALA A 123 -8.12 2.19 -8.58
CA ALA A 123 -7.36 1.71 -9.73
C ALA A 123 -7.79 2.41 -11.02
N PHE A 124 -6.80 2.81 -11.82
CA PHE A 124 -6.97 3.38 -13.15
C PHE A 124 -6.26 2.50 -14.17
N ASN A 125 -6.87 2.32 -15.34
CA ASN A 125 -6.16 1.74 -16.47
C ASN A 125 -4.97 2.64 -16.83
N ALA A 126 -3.75 2.09 -16.83
CA ALA A 126 -2.54 2.91 -16.92
C ALA A 126 -2.41 3.60 -18.27
N LEU A 127 -2.87 3.00 -19.38
CA LEU A 127 -2.79 3.63 -20.70
C LEU A 127 -3.76 4.81 -20.88
N THR A 128 -4.96 4.73 -20.28
CA THR A 128 -6.05 5.68 -20.57
C THR A 128 -6.42 6.60 -19.40
N GLY A 129 -5.94 6.32 -18.19
CA GLY A 129 -6.37 6.98 -16.96
C GLY A 129 -7.80 6.64 -16.54
N LYS A 130 -8.54 5.81 -17.28
CA LYS A 130 -9.93 5.51 -16.96
C LYS A 130 -10.03 4.69 -15.67
N LYS A 131 -10.85 5.16 -14.72
CA LYS A 131 -11.13 4.43 -13.48
C LYS A 131 -11.66 3.03 -13.78
N ARG A 132 -11.00 2.02 -13.21
CA ARG A 132 -11.41 0.62 -13.27
C ARG A 132 -12.35 0.26 -12.13
N TRP A 133 -11.94 0.53 -10.89
CA TRP A 133 -12.73 0.32 -9.68
C TRP A 133 -12.25 1.25 -8.56
N ASN A 134 -13.03 1.36 -7.49
CA ASN A 134 -12.61 2.05 -6.27
C ASN A 134 -13.10 1.29 -5.03
N PHE A 135 -12.18 0.92 -4.15
CA PHE A 135 -12.48 0.36 -2.83
C PHE A 135 -12.62 1.51 -1.83
N ASN A 136 -13.84 1.74 -1.33
CA ASN A 136 -14.14 2.81 -0.39
C ASN A 136 -14.20 2.26 1.03
N VAL A 137 -13.14 2.50 1.81
CA VAL A 137 -12.97 1.97 3.17
C VAL A 137 -14.13 2.41 4.07
N LYS A 138 -14.55 3.69 3.98
CA LYS A 138 -15.68 4.21 4.75
C LYS A 138 -16.99 3.46 4.47
N ARG A 139 -17.26 3.15 3.20
CA ARG A 139 -18.44 2.36 2.80
C ARG A 139 -18.33 0.93 3.31
N TYR A 140 -17.14 0.32 3.21
CA TYR A 140 -16.88 -1.01 3.70
C TYR A 140 -17.10 -1.11 5.22
N ASP A 141 -16.51 -0.19 5.99
CA ASP A 141 -16.68 -0.12 7.45
C ASP A 141 -18.13 0.03 7.88
N LYS A 142 -18.93 0.83 7.15
CA LYS A 142 -20.37 0.96 7.43
C LYS A 142 -21.10 -0.38 7.28
N VAL A 143 -20.74 -1.18 6.28
CA VAL A 143 -21.30 -2.53 6.06
C VAL A 143 -20.85 -3.48 7.16
N GLU A 144 -19.57 -3.43 7.52
CA GLU A 144 -18.97 -4.24 8.59
C GLU A 144 -19.35 -3.78 10.01
N ARG A 145 -20.13 -2.69 10.13
CA ARG A 145 -20.50 -2.04 11.41
C ARG A 145 -19.27 -1.70 12.25
N TYR A 146 -18.16 -1.39 11.59
CA TYR A 146 -16.92 -0.99 12.23
C TYR A 146 -16.85 0.53 12.34
N TRP A 147 -16.35 1.00 13.48
CA TRP A 147 -16.21 2.41 13.75
C TRP A 147 -14.74 2.83 13.62
N ALA A 148 -14.53 3.84 12.78
CA ALA A 148 -13.24 4.46 12.54
C ALA A 148 -13.35 5.99 12.65
N PHE A 149 -12.27 6.62 13.12
CA PHE A 149 -12.17 8.08 13.15
C PHE A 149 -11.83 8.64 11.77
N SER A 150 -10.89 7.99 11.08
CA SER A 150 -10.44 8.29 9.72
C SER A 150 -10.43 7.01 8.90
N ASN A 151 -10.62 7.12 7.58
CA ASN A 151 -10.55 6.01 6.62
C ASN A 151 -9.45 6.24 5.58
N THR A 152 -8.55 7.18 5.85
CA THR A 152 -7.48 7.59 4.94
C THR A 152 -6.50 6.45 4.69
N VAL A 153 -5.99 6.37 3.46
CA VAL A 153 -4.92 5.46 3.05
C VAL A 153 -3.73 6.31 2.62
N VAL A 154 -2.74 6.43 3.50
CA VAL A 154 -1.44 7.06 3.18
C VAL A 154 -0.40 6.03 2.76
N SER A 155 -0.58 4.78 3.15
CA SER A 155 0.31 3.67 2.76
C SER A 155 0.29 3.50 1.25
N THR A 156 1.46 3.21 0.67
CA THR A 156 1.55 2.85 -0.74
C THR A 156 0.96 1.44 -0.91
N PRO A 157 -0.03 1.25 -1.80
CA PRO A 157 -0.55 -0.08 -2.09
C PRO A 157 0.58 -0.98 -2.61
N ALA A 158 0.72 -2.17 -2.03
CA ALA A 158 1.62 -3.21 -2.53
C ALA A 158 0.85 -4.11 -3.50
N LEU A 159 1.51 -4.52 -4.59
CA LEU A 159 0.93 -5.41 -5.61
C LEU A 159 1.80 -6.67 -5.71
N ALA A 160 1.19 -7.85 -5.64
CA ALA A 160 1.87 -9.12 -5.88
C ALA A 160 0.87 -10.19 -6.29
N ASP A 161 1.30 -11.12 -7.14
CA ASP A 161 0.61 -12.41 -7.32
C ASP A 161 1.02 -13.30 -6.14
N VAL A 162 0.17 -13.37 -5.12
CA VAL A 162 0.57 -13.99 -3.84
C VAL A 162 0.42 -15.51 -3.84
N ASP A 163 -0.30 -16.07 -4.81
CA ASP A 163 -0.59 -17.50 -4.91
C ASP A 163 -0.22 -18.12 -6.28
N GLY A 164 0.36 -17.33 -7.19
CA GLY A 164 0.84 -17.78 -8.50
C GLY A 164 -0.26 -17.97 -9.54
N ASN A 165 -1.44 -17.33 -9.35
CA ASN A 165 -2.59 -17.50 -10.24
C ASN A 165 -2.57 -16.57 -11.47
N GLY A 166 -1.57 -15.69 -11.60
CA GLY A 166 -1.41 -14.73 -12.68
C GLY A 166 -2.19 -13.43 -12.51
N THR A 167 -2.84 -13.20 -11.37
CA THR A 167 -3.50 -11.94 -11.01
C THR A 167 -2.87 -11.34 -9.77
N LEU A 168 -2.84 -10.01 -9.67
CA LEU A 168 -2.21 -9.35 -8.54
C LEU A 168 -3.23 -9.03 -7.46
N GLU A 169 -2.93 -9.43 -6.23
CA GLU A 169 -3.57 -8.92 -5.03
C GLU A 169 -3.01 -7.56 -4.63
N ILE A 170 -3.81 -6.82 -3.84
CA ILE A 170 -3.50 -5.47 -3.39
C ILE A 170 -3.48 -5.41 -1.87
N GLY A 171 -2.30 -5.18 -1.29
CA GLY A 171 -2.08 -5.03 0.15
C GLY A 171 -1.93 -3.58 0.59
N PHE A 172 -2.62 -3.14 1.65
CA PHE A 172 -2.45 -1.78 2.18
C PHE A 172 -2.90 -1.64 3.64
N GLY A 173 -2.37 -0.61 4.31
CA GLY A 173 -2.80 -0.17 5.64
C GLY A 173 -3.66 1.09 5.60
N SER A 174 -4.58 1.24 6.54
CA SER A 174 -5.45 2.42 6.65
C SER A 174 -5.55 2.98 8.07
N PHE A 175 -5.94 4.25 8.16
CA PHE A 175 -6.17 4.96 9.42
C PHE A 175 -7.46 4.56 10.13
N ASP A 176 -8.25 3.67 9.54
CA ASP A 176 -9.33 2.99 10.25
C ASP A 176 -8.80 1.93 11.25
N ARG A 177 -7.46 1.76 11.29
CA ARG A 177 -6.74 0.79 12.10
C ARG A 177 -6.91 -0.63 11.56
N LYS A 178 -6.97 -0.77 10.23
CA LYS A 178 -6.97 -2.07 9.57
C LYS A 178 -5.88 -2.18 8.51
N VAL A 179 -5.46 -3.42 8.32
CA VAL A 179 -4.69 -3.89 7.16
C VAL A 179 -5.63 -4.66 6.25
N TYR A 180 -5.50 -4.47 4.95
CA TYR A 180 -6.38 -5.02 3.93
C TYR A 180 -5.59 -5.81 2.89
N LEU A 181 -6.18 -6.91 2.44
CA LEU A 181 -5.81 -7.59 1.19
C LEU A 181 -7.04 -7.64 0.28
N LEU A 182 -6.91 -7.12 -0.94
CA LEU A 182 -7.95 -7.18 -1.97
C LEU A 182 -7.51 -8.07 -3.13
N ASP A 183 -8.47 -8.68 -3.83
CA ASP A 183 -8.23 -9.28 -5.14
C ASP A 183 -8.03 -8.21 -6.22
N ALA A 184 -7.59 -8.63 -7.41
CA ALA A 184 -7.41 -7.77 -8.59
C ALA A 184 -8.62 -6.88 -8.96
N ARG A 185 -9.83 -7.26 -8.53
CA ARG A 185 -11.09 -6.55 -8.80
C ARG A 185 -11.44 -5.55 -7.69
N GLY A 186 -10.56 -5.37 -6.70
CA GLY A 186 -10.75 -4.48 -5.56
C GLY A 186 -11.73 -5.04 -4.52
N LYS A 187 -11.94 -6.36 -4.49
CA LYS A 187 -12.81 -7.02 -3.50
C LYS A 187 -11.96 -7.54 -2.34
N PRO A 188 -12.38 -7.34 -1.08
CA PRO A 188 -11.61 -7.80 0.07
C PRO A 188 -11.53 -9.33 0.11
N ILE A 189 -10.31 -9.84 0.22
CA ILE A 189 -9.97 -11.20 0.61
C ILE A 189 -10.04 -11.29 2.14
N PHE A 190 -9.34 -10.40 2.83
CA PHE A 190 -9.46 -10.19 4.27
C PHE A 190 -9.21 -8.74 4.68
N ASP A 191 -9.60 -8.44 5.92
CA ASP A 191 -9.08 -7.30 6.68
C ASP A 191 -8.77 -7.73 8.12
N LEU A 192 -7.71 -7.14 8.67
CA LEU A 192 -7.22 -7.37 10.02
C LEU A 192 -7.26 -6.04 10.78
N VAL A 193 -8.08 -5.95 11.84
CA VAL A 193 -8.01 -4.78 12.73
C VAL A 193 -6.72 -4.87 13.51
N VAL A 194 -5.90 -3.84 13.45
CA VAL A 194 -4.68 -3.64 14.24
C VAL A 194 -4.94 -2.63 15.37
N ALA A 195 -3.98 -2.39 16.25
CA ALA A 195 -4.23 -1.58 17.43
C ALA A 195 -4.43 -0.08 17.10
N ASP A 196 -3.70 0.42 16.09
CA ASP A 196 -3.67 1.84 15.73
C ASP A 196 -3.60 2.08 14.22
N THR A 197 -3.52 3.35 13.81
CA THR A 197 -3.45 3.76 12.41
C THR A 197 -2.24 3.15 11.71
N VAL A 198 -2.41 2.76 10.44
CA VAL A 198 -1.34 2.13 9.66
C VAL A 198 -0.80 3.13 8.64
N TRP A 199 0.46 3.54 8.84
CA TRP A 199 1.20 4.43 7.95
C TRP A 199 2.12 3.66 7.00
N SER A 200 2.70 2.56 7.49
CA SER A 200 3.61 1.71 6.74
C SER A 200 2.94 1.14 5.49
N SER A 201 3.72 1.06 4.40
CA SER A 201 3.36 0.29 3.21
C SER A 201 3.70 -1.18 3.44
N ALA A 202 2.90 -2.08 2.84
CA ALA A 202 3.18 -3.51 2.88
C ALA A 202 4.31 -3.90 1.92
N THR A 203 4.92 -5.05 2.18
CA THR A 203 5.78 -5.80 1.25
C THR A 203 5.30 -7.24 1.22
N PHE A 204 5.44 -7.92 0.08
CA PHE A 204 5.13 -9.34 -0.04
C PHE A 204 6.41 -10.18 -0.11
N VAL A 205 6.48 -11.24 0.69
CA VAL A 205 7.61 -12.16 0.75
C VAL A 205 7.15 -13.50 1.32
N ASP A 206 7.65 -14.61 0.78
CA ASP A 206 7.48 -15.94 1.36
C ASP A 206 8.33 -16.05 2.64
N THR A 207 7.69 -16.11 3.80
CA THR A 207 8.36 -16.10 5.11
C THR A 207 8.39 -17.46 5.79
N ASP A 208 7.58 -18.42 5.34
CA ASP A 208 7.57 -19.80 5.84
C ASP A 208 7.99 -20.85 4.78
N ASN A 209 8.41 -20.40 3.61
CA ASN A 209 8.91 -21.17 2.48
C ASN A 209 7.87 -22.20 1.97
N ASP A 210 6.59 -21.80 1.97
CA ASP A 210 5.47 -22.61 1.47
C ASP A 210 5.13 -22.36 0.00
N GLY A 211 5.80 -21.40 -0.65
CA GLY A 211 5.61 -21.03 -2.04
C GLY A 211 4.52 -19.97 -2.26
N THR A 212 3.87 -19.49 -1.20
CA THR A 212 2.95 -18.35 -1.23
C THR A 212 3.59 -17.14 -0.55
N LEU A 213 3.20 -15.94 -0.96
CA LEU A 213 3.79 -14.71 -0.41
C LEU A 213 2.97 -14.19 0.77
N GLU A 214 3.56 -14.10 1.96
CA GLU A 214 2.95 -13.36 3.07
C GLU A 214 3.00 -11.86 2.84
N MET A 215 2.03 -11.14 3.40
CA MET A 215 2.10 -9.70 3.54
C MET A 215 2.84 -9.34 4.83
N VAL A 216 3.96 -8.63 4.70
CA VAL A 216 4.71 -8.06 5.81
C VAL A 216 4.39 -6.57 5.93
N ILE A 217 3.98 -6.12 7.11
CA ILE A 217 3.59 -4.72 7.34
C ILE A 217 3.89 -4.25 8.76
N GLY A 218 4.38 -3.00 8.87
CA GLY A 218 4.57 -2.31 10.14
C GLY A 218 3.31 -1.59 10.62
N THR A 219 3.08 -1.54 11.93
CA THR A 219 1.99 -0.76 12.52
C THR A 219 2.47 -0.02 13.75
N ASP A 220 1.72 1.02 14.11
CA ASP A 220 1.82 1.70 15.40
C ASP A 220 0.90 1.04 16.43
N ILE A 221 1.21 1.22 17.70
CA ILE A 221 0.41 0.82 18.84
C ILE A 221 0.51 1.89 19.93
N SER A 222 -0.62 2.51 20.26
CA SER A 222 -0.76 3.31 21.49
C SER A 222 -1.02 2.44 22.72
N ARG A 223 -0.49 2.85 23.89
CA ARG A 223 -0.80 2.25 25.19
C ARG A 223 -2.30 2.29 25.46
N ASN A 224 -2.87 1.13 25.79
CA ASN A 224 -4.27 1.01 26.15
C ASN A 224 -4.47 -0.05 27.24
N ASP A 225 -4.55 0.44 28.48
CA ASP A 225 -4.73 -0.37 29.69
C ASP A 225 -6.11 -1.05 29.78
N LYS A 226 -7.05 -0.71 28.89
CA LYS A 226 -8.39 -1.32 28.82
C LYS A 226 -8.44 -2.58 27.95
N LEU A 227 -7.42 -2.82 27.13
CA LEU A 227 -7.32 -4.04 26.31
C LEU A 227 -6.81 -5.20 27.18
N VAL A 228 -7.13 -6.43 26.78
CA VAL A 228 -6.68 -7.63 27.49
C VAL A 228 -5.96 -8.56 26.50
N PRO A 229 -4.65 -8.77 26.68
CA PRO A 229 -3.76 -8.03 27.56
C PRO A 229 -3.59 -6.57 27.08
N PRO A 230 -3.21 -5.65 27.99
CA PRO A 230 -2.95 -4.25 27.65
C PRO A 230 -1.90 -4.09 26.56
N THR A 231 -2.03 -3.03 25.76
CA THR A 231 -0.97 -2.58 24.84
C THR A 231 -0.06 -1.56 25.51
N LYS A 232 1.16 -1.40 24.98
CA LYS A 232 2.11 -0.34 25.33
C LYS A 232 2.46 0.45 24.07
N ASP A 233 2.97 1.66 24.24
CA ASP A 233 3.47 2.46 23.12
C ASP A 233 4.57 1.71 22.38
N GLY A 234 4.59 1.82 21.05
CA GLY A 234 5.57 1.15 20.19
C GLY A 234 4.94 0.74 18.88
N GLY A 235 5.38 -0.38 18.32
CA GLY A 235 4.90 -0.85 17.03
C GLY A 235 4.90 -2.36 16.92
N MET A 236 4.31 -2.85 15.85
CA MET A 236 4.37 -4.26 15.48
C MET A 236 4.81 -4.40 14.04
N VAL A 237 5.55 -5.47 13.76
CA VAL A 237 5.67 -6.02 12.42
C VAL A 237 4.85 -7.30 12.38
N TYR A 238 3.97 -7.42 11.39
CA TYR A 238 3.21 -8.63 11.13
C TYR A 238 3.70 -9.28 9.84
N ALA A 239 3.72 -10.61 9.80
CA ALA A 239 3.56 -11.38 8.58
C ALA A 239 2.17 -12.00 8.56
N LEU A 240 1.43 -11.74 7.51
CA LEU A 240 0.03 -12.12 7.34
C LEU A 240 -0.11 -13.08 6.17
N ARG A 241 -0.78 -14.21 6.42
CA ARG A 241 -1.16 -15.16 5.38
C ARG A 241 -2.06 -14.50 4.35
N THR A 242 -1.79 -14.77 3.08
CA THR A 242 -2.51 -14.22 1.94
C THR A 242 -3.28 -15.31 1.18
N SER A 243 -2.75 -16.53 1.20
CA SER A 243 -3.41 -17.73 0.70
C SER A 243 -4.17 -18.45 1.79
N PHE A 244 -5.40 -18.89 1.48
CA PHE A 244 -6.25 -19.62 2.39
C PHE A 244 -6.87 -20.83 1.70
N THR A 245 -6.75 -22.01 2.32
CA THR A 245 -7.38 -23.26 1.82
C THR A 245 -8.91 -23.18 1.76
N ARG A 246 -9.52 -22.22 2.47
CA ARG A 246 -10.95 -21.90 2.43
C ARG A 246 -11.10 -20.39 2.49
N LYS A 247 -12.19 -19.87 1.92
CA LYS A 247 -12.52 -18.44 2.02
C LYS A 247 -12.46 -17.98 3.48
N TYR A 248 -11.59 -17.02 3.76
CA TYR A 248 -11.46 -16.42 5.08
C TYR A 248 -12.81 -15.93 5.59
N ARG A 249 -13.13 -16.29 6.83
CA ARG A 249 -14.36 -15.88 7.50
C ARG A 249 -14.03 -15.43 8.91
N LYS A 250 -14.07 -14.11 9.11
CA LYS A 250 -13.97 -13.47 10.43
C LYS A 250 -14.78 -14.23 11.48
N ALA A 251 -14.15 -14.54 12.61
CA ALA A 251 -14.79 -15.20 13.74
C ALA A 251 -15.95 -14.34 14.30
N LYS A 252 -17.20 -14.81 14.23
CA LYS A 252 -18.34 -14.03 14.76
C LYS A 252 -18.12 -13.70 16.25
N THR A 253 -18.00 -12.42 16.59
CA THR A 253 -18.04 -11.97 17.99
C THR A 253 -19.47 -12.12 18.53
N ARG A 254 -19.67 -13.02 19.50
CA ARG A 254 -20.88 -13.00 20.34
C ARG A 254 -20.82 -11.73 21.20
N GLY A 255 -21.42 -10.65 20.71
CA GLY A 255 -21.35 -9.35 21.38
C GLY A 255 -22.63 -8.51 21.34
N ASP A 256 -23.78 -9.07 20.97
CA ASP A 256 -25.00 -8.26 20.76
C ASP A 256 -26.21 -8.62 21.64
N GLN A 257 -26.05 -9.43 22.70
CA GLN A 257 -27.11 -9.58 23.70
C GLN A 257 -26.56 -9.69 25.13
N GLY A 258 -26.74 -8.61 25.89
CA GLY A 258 -26.77 -8.66 27.36
C GLY A 258 -25.43 -8.57 28.07
N ARG A 259 -25.23 -7.44 28.77
CA ARG A 259 -24.25 -7.20 29.85
C ARG A 259 -22.78 -7.46 29.50
N PHE A 260 -22.04 -6.36 29.35
CA PHE A 260 -20.58 -6.28 29.27
C PHE A 260 -19.83 -7.34 30.12
N ARG A 261 -19.50 -8.49 29.52
CA ARG A 261 -18.29 -9.23 29.87
C ARG A 261 -17.21 -8.82 28.87
N LYS A 262 -16.42 -7.82 29.29
CA LYS A 262 -15.33 -7.19 28.54
C LYS A 262 -14.10 -8.11 28.40
N THR A 263 -14.20 -9.12 27.56
CA THR A 263 -13.01 -9.66 26.88
C THR A 263 -13.32 -9.60 25.39
N MET A 264 -13.00 -8.46 24.78
CA MET A 264 -12.98 -8.38 23.33
C MET A 264 -11.78 -9.22 22.89
N ASN A 265 -12.01 -10.42 22.38
CA ASN A 265 -10.97 -11.14 21.65
C ASN A 265 -10.59 -10.25 20.47
N PHE A 266 -9.44 -9.59 20.57
CA PHE A 266 -9.04 -8.56 19.62
C PHE A 266 -8.52 -9.20 18.33
N TRP A 267 -9.03 -8.68 17.22
CA TRP A 267 -8.74 -9.13 15.87
C TRP A 267 -7.29 -8.87 15.42
N PHE A 268 -6.50 -8.07 16.15
CA PHE A 268 -5.05 -7.91 15.87
C PHE A 268 -4.21 -9.12 16.33
N ARG A 269 -4.88 -10.23 16.65
CA ARG A 269 -4.30 -11.49 17.11
C ARG A 269 -4.96 -12.69 16.43
N ASP A 270 -5.61 -12.47 15.29
CA ASP A 270 -6.29 -13.53 14.55
C ASP A 270 -5.27 -14.56 14.06
N PRO A 271 -5.24 -15.78 14.64
CA PRO A 271 -4.22 -16.78 14.30
C PRO A 271 -4.44 -17.41 12.92
N GLU A 272 -5.60 -17.20 12.28
CA GLU A 272 -5.85 -17.67 10.92
C GLU A 272 -5.14 -16.78 9.89
N VAL A 273 -4.96 -15.48 10.22
CA VAL A 273 -4.34 -14.49 9.33
C VAL A 273 -2.91 -14.21 9.74
N ILE A 274 -2.62 -14.10 11.04
CA ILE A 274 -1.28 -13.76 11.52
C ILE A 274 -0.45 -15.03 11.58
N LEU A 275 0.52 -15.15 10.66
CA LEU A 275 1.52 -16.20 10.71
C LEU A 275 2.49 -15.97 11.88
N TRP A 276 3.07 -14.76 11.95
CA TRP A 276 3.86 -14.32 13.08
C TRP A 276 3.78 -12.81 13.25
N SER A 277 4.14 -12.34 14.45
CA SER A 277 4.25 -10.91 14.72
C SER A 277 5.39 -10.62 15.69
N ARG A 278 5.94 -9.40 15.65
CA ARG A 278 7.03 -8.93 16.51
C ARG A 278 6.74 -7.52 17.02
N TYR A 279 6.90 -7.31 18.32
CA TYR A 279 6.78 -6.00 18.94
C TYR A 279 8.11 -5.25 18.87
N LEU A 280 8.01 -3.94 18.66
CA LEU A 280 9.11 -2.99 18.73
C LEU A 280 8.75 -1.88 19.73
N PRO A 281 9.72 -1.36 20.52
CA PRO A 281 9.47 -0.29 21.49
C PRO A 281 9.17 1.07 20.85
N GLN A 282 9.17 1.16 19.52
CA GLN A 282 8.94 2.35 18.71
C GLN A 282 7.95 2.02 17.59
N ALA A 283 7.27 3.05 17.08
CA ALA A 283 6.33 2.88 15.97
C ALA A 283 7.08 2.49 14.69
N VAL A 284 6.40 1.72 13.83
CA VAL A 284 6.95 1.31 12.53
C VAL A 284 6.19 2.00 11.42
N TYR A 285 6.73 3.14 10.98
CA TYR A 285 6.16 3.90 9.85
C TYR A 285 6.83 3.57 8.51
N SER A 286 8.05 3.01 8.53
CA SER A 286 8.73 2.61 7.29
C SER A 286 8.05 1.40 6.65
N ALA A 287 8.10 1.31 5.32
CA ALA A 287 7.81 0.06 4.63
C ALA A 287 8.90 -0.99 4.94
N PRO A 288 8.54 -2.26 5.24
CA PRO A 288 9.53 -3.32 5.38
C PRO A 288 10.28 -3.55 4.06
N SER A 289 11.60 -3.71 4.16
CA SER A 289 12.47 -4.11 3.05
C SER A 289 12.92 -5.55 3.25
N VAL A 290 13.13 -6.28 2.15
CA VAL A 290 13.52 -7.69 2.17
C VAL A 290 14.82 -7.84 1.40
N GLY A 291 15.82 -8.50 1.99
CA GLY A 291 17.10 -8.76 1.32
C GLY A 291 18.08 -9.51 2.20
N GLU A 292 19.10 -10.10 1.59
CA GLU A 292 20.19 -10.75 2.30
C GLU A 292 21.11 -9.69 2.92
N VAL A 293 21.11 -9.59 4.26
CA VAL A 293 21.92 -8.61 5.00
C VAL A 293 22.80 -9.26 6.07
N LEU A 294 22.53 -10.50 6.46
CA LEU A 294 23.35 -11.24 7.43
C LEU A 294 24.20 -12.32 6.75
N GLU A 295 25.52 -12.19 6.81
CA GLU A 295 26.45 -13.23 6.31
C GLU A 295 26.31 -14.59 7.02
N SER A 296 25.75 -14.58 8.24
CA SER A 296 25.62 -15.77 9.10
C SER A 296 24.32 -16.56 8.93
N SER A 297 23.40 -16.06 8.08
CA SER A 297 22.08 -16.64 7.83
C SER A 297 21.93 -16.86 6.33
N SER A 298 21.39 -18.01 5.93
CA SER A 298 21.02 -18.25 4.55
C SER A 298 19.57 -17.83 4.33
N GLY A 299 19.34 -16.88 3.43
CA GLY A 299 18.00 -16.38 3.05
C GLY A 299 17.82 -14.89 3.36
N PRO A 300 16.79 -14.25 2.78
CA PRO A 300 16.57 -12.82 2.97
C PRO A 300 16.01 -12.51 4.36
N GLU A 301 16.50 -11.44 4.96
CA GLU A 301 15.93 -10.87 6.18
C GLU A 301 14.92 -9.75 5.88
N ILE A 302 14.04 -9.53 6.85
CA ILE A 302 13.12 -8.38 6.86
C ILE A 302 13.75 -7.26 7.69
N VAL A 303 13.93 -6.10 7.07
CA VAL A 303 14.49 -4.89 7.68
C VAL A 303 13.42 -3.82 7.77
N VAL A 304 13.27 -3.21 8.95
CA VAL A 304 12.36 -2.09 9.20
C VAL A 304 13.08 -0.96 9.91
N GLY A 305 12.71 0.28 9.61
CA GLY A 305 13.02 1.45 10.43
C GLY A 305 11.91 1.69 11.45
N SER A 306 12.30 1.95 12.70
CA SER A 306 11.37 2.38 13.75
C SER A 306 11.82 3.72 14.34
N GLY A 307 10.87 4.51 14.84
CA GLY A 307 11.13 5.84 15.40
C GLY A 307 10.00 6.36 16.26
#